data_AF-A0A966PZE2-F1
#
_entry.id   AF-A0A966PZE2-F1
#
_cell.length_a   1.000
_cell.length_b   1.000
_cell.length_c   1.000
_cell.angle_alpha   90.00
_cell.angle_beta   90.00
_cell.angle_gamma   90.00
#
_symmetry.space_group_name_H-M   'P 1'
#
loop_
_entity.id
_entity.type
_entity.pdbx_description
1 polymer ?
#
loop_
_entity_poly.entity_id
_entity_poly.type
_entity_poly.pdbx_seq_one_letter_code
_entity_poly.pdbx_strand_id
1 'polypeptide(L)'
;HADLAQKHDKCAVAIAHVDKWVNLQVIKDYEQVAPIVIVDAVAWWEPKKEGPVNLSEVKNWIINLRRQGFNIGKVTFDRWQSFDIQQELKAVNIDTDTVSVAKKHYEDLAMMVYEERIAMPHVPLLLEELSELKIMKNNRVDHPRKFSKDLADAVCGAAFGAISYTPKNSNLEIEIHTWASATKERERQKFQEQEARRNNEMPEDVKEFLSKFNLL
;
A
#
# COMPACT_ATOMS: atom_id res chain seq x y z
N HIS A 1 3.44 -1.60 7.66
CA HIS A 1 4.76 -2.26 7.72
C HIS A 1 5.82 -1.23 7.36
N ALA A 2 6.96 -1.29 8.03
CA ALA A 2 8.08 -0.39 7.83
C ALA A 2 9.32 -1.19 7.41
N ASP A 3 9.76 -0.98 6.18
CA ASP A 3 11.03 -1.47 5.65
C ASP A 3 12.11 -0.42 5.92
N LEU A 4 13.08 -0.79 6.75
CA LEU A 4 14.08 0.14 7.29
C LEU A 4 15.39 0.02 6.52
N ALA A 5 15.81 1.15 5.94
CA ALA A 5 17.13 1.31 5.34
C ALA A 5 17.75 2.66 5.70
N GLN A 6 19.07 2.78 5.61
CA GLN A 6 19.80 4.01 5.96
C GLN A 6 20.69 4.58 4.86
N LYS A 7 21.44 3.74 4.13
CA LYS A 7 22.61 4.20 3.36
C LYS A 7 22.42 4.21 1.85
N HIS A 8 21.88 3.14 1.29
CA HIS A 8 21.80 2.95 -0.17
C HIS A 8 20.36 2.80 -0.63
N ASP A 9 19.56 2.11 0.17
CA ASP A 9 18.16 1.85 -0.13
C ASP A 9 17.25 2.88 0.55
N LYS A 10 16.03 3.02 0.04
CA LYS A 10 15.03 3.92 0.63
C LYS A 10 14.45 3.24 1.87
N CYS A 11 14.11 4.03 2.88
CA CYS A 11 13.24 3.54 3.95
C CYS A 11 11.80 3.78 3.53
N ALA A 12 10.93 2.78 3.65
CA ALA A 12 9.54 2.91 3.25
C ALA A 12 8.60 2.41 4.35
N VAL A 13 7.47 3.09 4.51
CA VAL A 13 6.39 2.71 5.42
C VAL A 13 5.09 2.70 4.66
N ALA A 14 4.40 1.57 4.68
CA ALA A 14 3.07 1.41 4.11
C ALA A 14 2.03 1.10 5.19
N ILE A 15 0.83 1.64 5.01
CA ILE A 15 -0.33 1.44 5.86
C ILE A 15 -1.39 0.71 5.03
N ALA A 16 -1.97 -0.34 5.59
CA ALA A 16 -3.03 -1.07 4.92
C ALA A 16 -4.06 -1.58 5.93
N HIS A 17 -5.29 -1.73 5.49
CA HIS A 17 -6.37 -2.36 6.23
C HIS A 17 -7.18 -3.30 5.33
N VAL A 18 -7.93 -4.20 5.95
CA VAL A 18 -8.96 -4.99 5.26
C VAL A 18 -10.24 -4.17 5.28
N ASP A 19 -10.73 -3.79 4.10
CA ASP A 19 -11.98 -3.03 3.95
C ASP A 19 -13.18 -3.93 4.25
N LYS A 20 -13.22 -5.09 3.59
CA LYS A 20 -14.25 -6.11 3.76
C LYS A 20 -13.70 -7.49 3.39
N TRP A 21 -14.43 -8.54 3.74
CA TRP A 21 -14.20 -9.84 3.12
C TRP A 21 -15.37 -10.22 2.22
N VAL A 22 -15.04 -10.89 1.13
CA VAL A 22 -15.98 -11.25 0.06
C VAL A 22 -15.93 -12.74 -0.20
N ASN A 23 -17.06 -13.31 -0.62
CA ASN A 23 -17.13 -14.70 -1.06
C ASN A 23 -16.80 -14.77 -2.56
N LEU A 24 -15.65 -15.35 -2.88
CA LEU A 24 -15.26 -15.65 -4.25
C LEU A 24 -15.88 -16.99 -4.65
N GLN A 25 -16.65 -16.99 -5.73
CA GLN A 25 -17.16 -18.21 -6.35
C GLN A 25 -16.16 -18.69 -7.40
N VAL A 26 -15.33 -19.67 -7.05
CA VAL A 26 -14.24 -20.15 -7.92
C VAL A 26 -14.76 -21.22 -8.89
N ILE A 27 -15.61 -22.12 -8.40
CA ILE A 27 -16.28 -23.20 -9.16
C ILE A 27 -17.71 -23.34 -8.59
N LYS A 28 -18.66 -23.87 -9.37
CA LYS A 28 -20.10 -23.96 -9.04
C LYS A 28 -20.44 -24.38 -7.60
N ASP A 29 -19.57 -25.11 -6.90
CA ASP A 29 -19.79 -25.61 -5.54
C ASP A 29 -18.68 -25.25 -4.53
N TYR A 30 -17.78 -24.32 -4.84
CA TYR A 30 -16.72 -23.89 -3.90
C TYR A 30 -16.69 -22.37 -3.71
N GLU A 31 -17.07 -21.95 -2.51
CA GLU A 31 -16.99 -20.56 -2.04
C GLU A 31 -15.76 -20.38 -1.16
N GLN A 32 -14.98 -19.34 -1.43
CA GLN A 32 -13.83 -18.97 -0.63
C GLN A 32 -13.99 -17.54 -0.11
N VAL A 33 -13.96 -17.37 1.22
CA VAL A 33 -13.90 -16.04 1.84
C VAL A 33 -12.49 -15.47 1.64
N ALA A 34 -12.39 -14.35 0.94
CA ALA A 34 -11.15 -13.64 0.68
C ALA A 34 -11.25 -12.17 1.10
N PRO A 35 -10.17 -11.56 1.63
CA PRO A 35 -10.18 -10.16 2.03
C PRO A 35 -10.01 -9.25 0.81
N ILE A 36 -10.66 -8.09 0.85
CA ILE A 36 -10.33 -6.92 0.03
C ILE A 36 -9.47 -6.00 0.89
N VAL A 37 -8.27 -5.68 0.40
CA VAL A 37 -7.27 -4.90 1.11
C VAL A 37 -7.14 -3.52 0.48
N ILE A 38 -7.08 -2.49 1.30
CA ILE A 38 -6.77 -1.13 0.86
C ILE A 38 -5.43 -0.74 1.47
N VAL A 39 -4.49 -0.31 0.63
CA VAL A 39 -3.27 0.37 1.06
C VAL A 39 -3.61 1.85 1.17
N ASP A 40 -3.70 2.36 2.39
CA ASP A 40 -4.14 3.73 2.67
C ASP A 40 -3.07 4.76 2.32
N ALA A 41 -1.82 4.44 2.61
CA ALA A 41 -0.71 5.36 2.43
C ALA A 41 0.61 4.61 2.25
N VAL A 42 1.48 5.20 1.44
CA VAL A 42 2.89 4.80 1.29
C VAL A 42 3.74 6.05 1.44
N ALA A 43 4.61 6.05 2.45
CA ALA A 43 5.57 7.12 2.70
C ALA A 43 6.99 6.53 2.59
N TRP A 44 7.92 7.29 2.02
CA TRP A 44 9.30 6.84 1.89
C TRP A 44 10.29 7.98 2.12
N TRP A 45 11.50 7.62 2.51
CA TRP A 45 12.63 8.50 2.78
C TRP A 45 13.83 8.02 1.99
N GLU A 46 14.44 8.94 1.25
CA GLU A 46 15.61 8.64 0.42
C GLU A 46 16.89 9.12 1.12
N PRO A 47 17.99 8.33 1.08
CA PRO A 47 19.28 8.79 1.55
C PRO A 47 19.75 9.98 0.70
N LYS A 48 20.12 11.08 1.37
CA LYS A 48 20.63 12.29 0.70
C LYS A 48 22.15 12.29 0.69
N LYS A 49 22.75 13.11 -0.18
CA LYS A 49 24.22 13.33 -0.17
C LYS A 49 24.73 13.83 1.18
N GLU A 50 23.88 14.52 1.93
CA GLU A 50 24.20 15.13 3.23
C GLU A 50 24.22 14.12 4.38
N GLY A 51 23.61 12.94 4.23
CA GLY A 51 23.59 11.94 5.27
C GLY A 51 22.60 10.78 5.05
N PRO A 52 22.74 9.71 5.86
CA PRO A 52 21.84 8.57 5.82
C PRO A 52 20.41 8.97 6.26
N VAL A 53 19.44 8.14 5.91
CA VAL A 53 18.05 8.31 6.37
C VAL A 53 18.00 8.31 7.90
N ASN A 54 17.33 9.31 8.47
CA ASN A 54 17.14 9.41 9.90
C ASN A 54 15.96 8.55 10.36
N LEU A 55 16.22 7.39 10.95
CA LEU A 55 15.17 6.48 11.44
C LEU A 55 14.30 7.10 12.55
N SER A 56 14.80 8.13 13.24
CA SER A 56 13.98 8.87 14.22
C SER A 56 12.85 9.64 13.55
N GLU A 57 13.01 10.11 12.31
CA GLU A 57 11.95 10.76 11.55
C GLU A 57 10.83 9.78 11.21
N VAL A 58 11.19 8.57 10.78
CA VAL A 58 10.25 7.49 10.48
C VAL A 58 9.42 7.14 11.72
N LYS A 59 10.09 6.96 12.87
CA LYS A 59 9.42 6.75 14.16
C LYS A 59 8.48 7.90 14.52
N ASN A 60 8.97 9.14 14.47
CA ASN A 60 8.16 10.32 14.81
C ASN A 60 6.96 10.47 13.88
N TRP A 61 7.11 10.11 12.61
CA TRP A 61 6.02 10.07 11.64
C TRP A 61 4.92 9.09 12.07
N ILE A 62 5.29 7.86 12.46
CA ILE A 62 4.33 6.85 12.97
C ILE A 62 3.62 7.34 14.24
N ILE A 63 4.35 7.95 15.18
CA ILE A 63 3.77 8.49 16.41
C ILE A 63 2.81 9.64 16.09
N ASN A 64 3.18 10.51 15.16
CA ASN A 64 2.36 11.65 14.75
C ASN A 64 1.07 11.21 14.05
N LEU A 65 1.09 10.14 13.24
CA LEU A 65 -0.12 9.58 12.67
C LEU A 65 -1.12 9.16 13.75
N ARG A 66 -0.66 8.47 14.79
CA ARG A 66 -1.51 8.12 15.93
C ARG A 66 -2.09 9.36 16.60
N ARG A 67 -1.27 10.39 16.79
CA ARG A 67 -1.69 11.67 17.39
C ARG A 67 -2.74 12.40 16.55
N GLN A 68 -2.69 12.26 15.23
CA GLN A 68 -3.68 12.82 14.32
C GLN A 68 -5.02 12.06 14.33
N GLY A 69 -5.11 10.94 15.06
CA GLY A 69 -6.34 10.15 15.20
C GLY A 69 -6.39 8.91 14.32
N PHE A 70 -5.32 8.56 13.60
CA PHE A 70 -5.28 7.27 12.90
C PHE A 70 -5.26 6.12 13.90
N ASN A 71 -6.18 5.18 13.72
CA ASN A 71 -6.25 3.98 14.55
C ASN A 71 -5.20 2.96 14.09
N ILE A 72 -3.98 3.09 14.63
CA ILE A 72 -2.88 2.16 14.37
C ILE A 72 -3.06 0.93 15.26
N GLY A 73 -3.50 -0.18 14.65
CA GLY A 73 -3.63 -1.46 15.35
C GLY A 73 -2.29 -2.12 15.65
N LYS A 74 -1.41 -2.20 14.64
CA LYS A 74 -0.12 -2.87 14.75
C LYS A 74 0.91 -2.32 13.76
N VAL A 75 2.16 -2.20 14.20
CA VAL A 75 3.27 -1.76 13.35
C VAL A 75 4.30 -2.88 13.24
N THR A 76 4.51 -3.38 12.03
CA THR A 76 5.50 -4.43 11.76
C THR A 76 6.76 -3.85 11.15
N PHE A 77 7.91 -4.40 11.50
CA PHE A 77 9.22 -4.01 10.98
C PHE A 77 9.99 -5.21 10.43
N ASP A 78 10.92 -4.95 9.51
CA ASP A 78 11.98 -5.90 9.21
C ASP A 78 12.96 -6.08 10.38
N ARG A 79 13.80 -7.12 10.33
CA ARG A 79 14.72 -7.46 11.43
C ARG A 79 15.82 -6.42 11.65
N TRP A 80 16.16 -5.63 10.64
CA TRP A 80 17.34 -4.78 10.66
C TRP A 80 17.07 -3.46 11.42
N GLN A 81 17.90 -3.16 12.43
CA GLN A 81 17.84 -1.94 13.25
C GLN A 81 16.44 -1.53 13.78
N SER A 82 15.52 -2.48 13.88
CA SER A 82 14.15 -2.20 14.31
C SER A 82 13.94 -2.37 15.81
N PHE A 83 14.86 -3.01 16.53
CA PHE A 83 14.67 -3.34 17.94
C PHE A 83 14.44 -2.10 18.81
N ASP A 84 15.28 -1.08 18.69
CA ASP A 84 15.18 0.14 19.49
C ASP A 84 13.90 0.91 19.17
N ILE A 85 13.57 1.05 17.87
CA ILE A 85 12.34 1.71 17.41
C ILE A 85 11.10 0.99 17.93
N GLN A 86 11.10 -0.34 17.94
CA GLN A 86 10.01 -1.14 18.48
C GLN A 86 9.81 -0.91 19.98
N GLN A 87 10.89 -0.85 20.77
CA GLN A 87 10.80 -0.58 22.20
C GLN A 87 10.22 0.81 22.49
N GLU A 88 10.66 1.82 21.73
CA GLU A 88 10.14 3.17 21.88
C GLU A 88 8.67 3.31 21.47
N LEU A 89 8.25 2.63 20.40
CA LEU A 89 6.84 2.59 19.98
C LEU A 89 5.96 1.86 21.00
N LYS A 90 6.45 0.77 21.60
CA LYS A 90 5.77 0.09 22.70
C LYS A 90 5.62 0.98 23.93
N ALA A 91 6.62 1.82 24.23
CA ALA A 91 6.55 2.78 25.34
C ALA A 91 5.43 3.82 25.17
N VAL A 92 5.06 4.16 23.93
CA VAL A 92 3.90 5.00 23.62
C VAL A 92 2.63 4.19 23.35
N ASN A 93 2.58 2.93 23.78
CA ASN A 93 1.44 2.00 23.68
C ASN A 93 1.03 1.64 22.24
N ILE A 94 1.97 1.57 21.31
CA ILE A 94 1.75 1.07 19.93
C ILE A 94 2.22 -0.39 19.89
N ASP A 95 1.36 -1.32 19.46
CA ASP A 95 1.78 -2.72 19.31
C ASP A 95 2.74 -2.86 18.13
N THR A 96 3.86 -3.56 18.34
CA THR A 96 4.88 -3.76 17.33
C THR A 96 5.40 -5.17 17.27
N ASP A 97 5.77 -5.61 16.06
CA ASP A 97 6.24 -6.96 15.80
C ASP A 97 7.26 -7.00 14.65
N THR A 98 7.98 -8.10 14.53
CA THR A 98 8.99 -8.29 13.48
C THR A 98 8.47 -9.25 12.43
N VAL A 99 8.36 -8.78 11.18
CA VAL A 99 7.88 -9.56 10.05
C VAL A 99 8.88 -9.38 8.92
N SER A 100 9.36 -10.49 8.36
CA SER A 100 10.25 -10.47 7.20
C SER A 100 9.50 -10.86 5.94
N VAL A 101 9.57 -10.02 4.93
CA VAL A 101 8.93 -10.27 3.63
C VAL A 101 9.64 -11.44 2.93
N ALA A 102 8.84 -12.36 2.39
CA ALA A 102 9.27 -13.62 1.82
C ALA A 102 8.46 -13.89 0.56
N LYS A 103 8.93 -14.84 -0.26
CA LYS A 103 8.31 -15.18 -1.55
C LYS A 103 6.80 -15.42 -1.46
N LYS A 104 6.35 -16.16 -0.43
CA LYS A 104 4.92 -16.43 -0.21
C LYS A 104 4.07 -15.16 -0.10
N HIS A 105 4.59 -14.11 0.54
CA HIS A 105 3.88 -12.85 0.73
C HIS A 105 3.70 -12.11 -0.60
N TYR A 106 4.71 -12.19 -1.48
CA TYR A 106 4.63 -11.68 -2.85
C TYR A 106 3.69 -12.49 -3.74
N GLU A 107 3.66 -13.81 -3.59
CA GLU A 107 2.70 -14.67 -4.27
C GLU A 107 1.25 -14.33 -3.86
N ASP A 108 1.02 -14.14 -2.55
CA ASP A 108 -0.28 -13.68 -2.01
C ASP A 108 -0.65 -12.29 -2.57
N LEU A 109 0.30 -11.35 -2.59
CA LEU A 109 0.10 -10.01 -3.13
C LEU A 109 -0.26 -10.05 -4.62
N ALA A 110 0.48 -10.82 -5.41
CA ALA A 110 0.22 -10.99 -6.84
C ALA A 110 -1.18 -11.57 -7.08
N MET A 111 -1.59 -12.57 -6.30
CA MET A 111 -2.92 -13.14 -6.37
C MET A 111 -4.01 -12.09 -6.07
N MET A 112 -3.80 -11.23 -5.07
CA MET A 112 -4.72 -10.12 -4.79
C MET A 112 -4.83 -9.13 -5.94
N VAL A 113 -3.71 -8.82 -6.61
CA VAL A 113 -3.71 -7.93 -7.78
C VAL A 113 -4.47 -8.57 -8.95
N TYR A 114 -4.23 -9.85 -9.24
CA TYR A 114 -4.91 -10.55 -10.33
C TYR A 114 -6.43 -10.71 -10.12
N GLU A 115 -6.85 -10.84 -8.87
CA GLU A 115 -8.27 -10.96 -8.48
C GLU A 115 -8.92 -9.60 -8.18
N GLU A 116 -8.22 -8.48 -8.42
CA GLU A 116 -8.69 -7.11 -8.16
C GLU A 116 -9.11 -6.87 -6.69
N ARG A 117 -8.51 -7.61 -5.74
CA ARG A 117 -8.81 -7.54 -4.30
C ARG A 117 -7.90 -6.58 -3.53
N ILE A 118 -7.09 -5.78 -4.21
CA ILE A 118 -6.23 -4.79 -3.57
C ILE A 118 -6.30 -3.45 -4.27
N ALA A 119 -6.54 -2.40 -3.50
CA ALA A 119 -6.44 -1.01 -3.95
C ALA A 119 -5.18 -0.38 -3.35
N MET A 120 -4.42 0.35 -4.18
CA MET A 120 -3.18 1.01 -3.76
C MET A 120 -3.13 2.45 -4.30
N PRO A 121 -2.44 3.37 -3.61
CA PRO A 121 -2.24 4.71 -4.13
C PRO A 121 -1.40 4.67 -5.41
N HIS A 122 -1.76 5.51 -6.38
CA HIS A 122 -1.03 5.60 -7.64
C HIS A 122 0.31 6.32 -7.43
N VAL A 123 1.34 5.53 -7.10
CA VAL A 123 2.72 6.00 -6.96
C VAL A 123 3.54 5.41 -8.11
N PRO A 124 4.05 6.22 -9.06
CA PRO A 124 4.81 5.71 -10.20
C PRO A 124 6.02 4.85 -9.81
N LEU A 125 6.71 5.24 -8.74
CA LEU A 125 7.84 4.48 -8.20
C LEU A 125 7.41 3.08 -7.72
N LEU A 126 6.31 2.98 -6.96
CA LEU A 126 5.78 1.69 -6.51
C LEU A 126 5.39 0.80 -7.70
N LEU A 127 4.77 1.39 -8.74
CA LEU A 127 4.40 0.66 -9.94
C LEU A 127 5.62 0.09 -10.67
N GLU A 128 6.67 0.90 -10.83
CA GLU A 128 7.94 0.46 -11.42
C GLU A 128 8.59 -0.66 -10.59
N GLU A 129 8.67 -0.49 -9.27
CA GLU A 129 9.24 -1.50 -8.38
C GLU A 129 8.49 -2.82 -8.48
N LEU A 130 7.15 -2.82 -8.36
CA LEU A 130 6.31 -4.02 -8.45
C LEU A 130 6.42 -4.72 -9.82
N SER A 131 6.58 -3.95 -10.91
CA SER A 131 6.64 -4.49 -12.27
C SER A 131 7.98 -5.15 -12.60
N GLU A 132 9.06 -4.70 -11.97
CA GLU A 132 10.42 -5.16 -12.27
C GLU A 132 10.91 -6.32 -11.38
N LEU A 133 10.13 -6.72 -10.37
CA LEU A 133 10.49 -7.82 -9.47
C LEU A 133 10.71 -9.14 -10.22
N LYS A 134 11.75 -9.88 -9.82
CA LYS A 134 12.16 -11.16 -10.41
C LYS A 134 12.40 -12.21 -9.33
N ILE A 135 12.09 -13.46 -9.67
CA ILE A 135 12.47 -14.60 -8.84
C ILE A 135 13.92 -14.95 -9.16
N MET A 136 14.79 -14.76 -8.17
CA MET A 136 16.21 -15.06 -8.27
C MET A 136 16.47 -16.56 -8.11
N LYS A 137 17.69 -17.00 -8.49
CA LYS A 137 18.10 -18.43 -8.42
C LYS A 137 18.01 -19.04 -7.02
N ASN A 138 18.04 -18.23 -5.98
CA ASN A 138 17.88 -18.64 -4.58
C ASN A 138 16.40 -18.69 -4.12
N ASN A 139 15.44 -18.64 -5.04
CA ASN A 139 14.00 -18.62 -4.78
C ASN A 139 13.56 -17.42 -3.91
N ARG A 140 14.32 -16.32 -3.94
CA ARG A 140 13.93 -15.04 -3.34
C ARG A 140 13.43 -14.09 -4.41
N VAL A 141 12.48 -13.23 -4.03
CA VAL A 141 12.01 -12.14 -4.87
C VAL A 141 12.97 -10.97 -4.71
N ASP A 142 13.50 -10.47 -5.82
CA ASP A 142 14.46 -9.39 -5.83
C ASP A 142 14.37 -8.55 -7.11
N HIS A 143 14.94 -7.35 -7.07
CA HIS A 143 14.91 -6.44 -8.20
C HIS A 143 16.16 -6.61 -9.11
N PRO A 144 16.07 -6.25 -10.40
CA PRO A 144 17.22 -6.20 -11.28
C PRO A 144 18.17 -5.05 -10.90
N ARG A 145 19.42 -5.13 -11.37
CA ARG A 145 20.42 -4.07 -11.15
C ARG A 145 19.87 -2.75 -11.69
N LYS A 146 19.90 -1.70 -10.84
CA LYS A 146 19.40 -0.31 -11.03
C LYS A 146 18.00 -0.01 -10.53
N PHE A 147 17.19 -1.02 -10.23
CA PHE A 147 15.87 -0.83 -9.65
C PHE A 147 15.94 -0.91 -8.12
N SER A 148 14.82 -0.69 -7.43
CA SER A 148 14.67 -0.87 -5.99
C SER A 148 13.44 -1.75 -5.70
N LYS A 149 13.25 -2.13 -4.45
CA LYS A 149 12.06 -2.87 -4.00
C LYS A 149 11.52 -2.40 -2.65
N ASP A 150 11.95 -1.23 -2.20
CA ASP A 150 11.74 -0.76 -0.83
C ASP A 150 10.25 -0.47 -0.56
N LEU A 151 9.57 0.19 -1.50
CA LEU A 151 8.13 0.46 -1.41
C LEU A 151 7.34 -0.84 -1.63
N ALA A 152 7.81 -1.71 -2.54
CA ALA A 152 7.20 -3.01 -2.77
C ALA A 152 7.24 -3.91 -1.52
N ASP A 153 8.37 -4.00 -0.83
CA ASP A 153 8.53 -4.73 0.43
C ASP A 153 7.63 -4.13 1.52
N ALA A 154 7.61 -2.80 1.66
CA ALA A 154 6.73 -2.10 2.60
C ALA A 154 5.25 -2.43 2.36
N VAL A 155 4.77 -2.34 1.11
CA VAL A 155 3.37 -2.63 0.73
C VAL A 155 3.04 -4.11 0.94
N CYS A 156 3.93 -5.01 0.52
CA CYS A 156 3.75 -6.45 0.67
C CYS A 156 3.61 -6.86 2.14
N GLY A 157 4.50 -6.37 3.00
CA GLY A 157 4.42 -6.61 4.44
C GLY A 157 3.21 -5.96 5.10
N ALA A 158 2.76 -4.79 4.61
CA ALA A 158 1.57 -4.13 5.13
C ALA A 158 0.29 -4.90 4.79
N ALA A 159 0.13 -5.33 3.53
CA ALA A 159 -1.00 -6.13 3.08
C ALA A 159 -1.06 -7.47 3.80
N PHE A 160 0.07 -8.17 3.92
CA PHE A 160 0.15 -9.41 4.70
C PHE A 160 -0.22 -9.21 6.17
N GLY A 161 0.25 -8.12 6.79
CA GLY A 161 -0.10 -7.76 8.16
C GLY A 161 -1.60 -7.52 8.32
N ALA A 162 -2.20 -6.73 7.43
CA ALA A 162 -3.64 -6.44 7.46
C ALA A 162 -4.47 -7.73 7.44
N ILE A 163 -4.13 -8.68 6.57
CA ILE A 163 -4.82 -9.97 6.46
C ILE A 163 -4.61 -10.84 7.70
N SER A 164 -3.39 -10.86 8.25
CA SER A 164 -3.03 -11.76 9.36
C SER A 164 -3.62 -11.32 10.69
N TYR A 165 -3.76 -10.01 10.91
CA TYR A 165 -4.22 -9.45 12.18
C TYR A 165 -5.68 -9.00 12.18
N THR A 166 -6.36 -8.99 11.02
CA THR A 166 -7.81 -8.72 10.96
C THR A 166 -8.60 -10.03 11.11
N PRO A 167 -9.54 -10.14 12.07
CA PRO A 167 -10.37 -11.33 12.19
C PRO A 167 -11.28 -11.48 10.98
N LYS A 168 -11.47 -12.73 10.55
CA LYS A 168 -12.46 -13.10 9.53
C LYS A 168 -13.85 -12.97 10.14
N ASN A 169 -14.47 -11.80 10.03
CA ASN A 169 -15.87 -11.66 10.44
C ASN A 169 -16.75 -12.45 9.48
N SER A 170 -17.57 -13.38 9.98
CA SER A 170 -18.46 -14.22 9.16
C SER A 170 -19.76 -13.52 8.72
N ASN A 171 -19.99 -12.27 9.16
CA ASN A 171 -21.19 -11.47 8.86
C ASN A 171 -20.92 -10.52 7.69
N LEU A 172 -20.68 -11.04 6.49
CA LEU A 172 -20.30 -10.22 5.35
C LEU A 172 -21.37 -10.25 4.28
N GLU A 173 -21.64 -9.06 3.72
CA GLU A 173 -22.44 -8.90 2.52
C GLU A 173 -21.81 -9.73 1.38
N ILE A 174 -22.62 -10.57 0.76
CA ILE A 174 -22.20 -11.44 -0.34
C ILE A 174 -22.10 -10.57 -1.61
N GLU A 175 -20.96 -9.95 -1.82
CA GLU A 175 -20.60 -9.43 -3.14
C GLU A 175 -19.93 -10.53 -3.94
N ILE A 176 -20.66 -11.07 -4.92
CA ILE A 176 -20.15 -12.07 -5.86
C ILE A 176 -19.21 -11.35 -6.83
N HIS A 177 -17.92 -11.38 -6.55
CA HIS A 177 -16.91 -10.85 -7.44
C HIS A 177 -16.64 -11.90 -8.54
N THR A 178 -17.10 -11.63 -9.75
CA THR A 178 -16.81 -12.45 -10.94
C THR A 178 -15.85 -11.69 -11.84
N TRP A 179 -15.08 -12.41 -12.67
CA TRP A 179 -14.23 -11.80 -13.70
C TRP A 179 -15.00 -10.81 -14.62
N ALA A 180 -16.32 -10.99 -14.76
CA ALA A 180 -17.18 -10.07 -15.49
C ALA A 180 -17.51 -8.78 -14.71
N SER A 181 -17.59 -8.81 -13.36
CA SER A 181 -17.87 -7.62 -12.54
C SER A 181 -16.69 -6.66 -12.47
N ALA A 182 -15.46 -7.20 -12.40
CA ALA A 182 -14.18 -6.48 -12.48
C ALA A 182 -14.14 -5.46 -13.63
N THR A 183 -14.51 -5.90 -14.83
CA THR A 183 -14.53 -5.05 -16.04
C THR A 183 -15.46 -3.84 -15.88
N LYS A 184 -16.63 -4.06 -15.26
CA LYS A 184 -17.66 -3.03 -15.05
C LYS A 184 -17.23 -2.00 -14.00
N GLU A 185 -16.51 -2.44 -12.98
CA GLU A 185 -15.97 -1.58 -11.92
C GLU A 185 -14.82 -0.72 -12.44
N ARG A 186 -13.97 -1.29 -13.29
CA ARG A 186 -12.91 -0.56 -14.00
C ARG A 186 -13.45 0.52 -14.94
N GLU A 187 -14.57 0.25 -15.63
CA GLU A 187 -15.26 1.28 -16.42
C GLU A 187 -15.80 2.40 -15.53
N ARG A 188 -16.35 2.06 -14.37
CA ARG A 188 -16.86 3.03 -13.38
C ARG A 188 -15.74 3.90 -12.81
N GLN A 189 -14.58 3.32 -12.49
CA GLN A 189 -13.39 4.05 -12.03
C GLN A 189 -12.86 4.98 -13.12
N LYS A 190 -12.72 4.49 -14.37
CA LYS A 190 -12.33 5.35 -15.50
C LYS A 190 -13.28 6.52 -15.72
N PHE A 191 -14.58 6.28 -15.57
CA PHE A 191 -15.59 7.33 -15.66
C PHE A 191 -15.44 8.37 -14.52
N GLN A 192 -15.23 7.92 -13.28
CA GLN A 192 -14.97 8.81 -12.15
C GLN A 192 -13.67 9.60 -12.28
N GLU A 193 -12.59 8.98 -12.78
CA GLU A 193 -11.34 9.69 -13.08
C GLU A 193 -11.52 10.74 -14.18
N GLN A 194 -12.30 10.43 -15.23
CA GLN A 194 -12.64 11.40 -16.26
C GLN A 194 -13.46 12.57 -15.71
N GLU A 195 -14.46 12.30 -14.87
CA GLU A 195 -15.26 13.33 -14.20
C GLU A 195 -14.41 14.20 -13.26
N ALA A 196 -13.51 13.59 -12.49
CA ALA A 196 -12.59 14.31 -11.61
C ALA A 196 -11.63 15.20 -12.39
N ARG A 197 -11.09 14.73 -13.53
CA ARG A 197 -10.27 15.55 -14.44
C ARG A 197 -11.07 16.72 -15.01
N ARG A 198 -12.30 16.46 -15.47
CA ARG A 198 -13.18 17.48 -16.03
C ARG A 198 -13.56 18.56 -15.00
N ASN A 199 -13.79 18.18 -13.75
CA ASN A 199 -14.07 19.13 -12.67
C ASN A 199 -12.84 19.96 -12.26
N ASN A 200 -11.63 19.50 -12.59
CA ASN A 200 -10.38 20.23 -12.31
C ASN A 200 -9.98 21.17 -13.45
N GLU A 201 -10.63 21.09 -14.62
CA GLU A 201 -10.47 22.04 -15.71
C GLU A 201 -11.35 23.27 -15.46
N MET A 202 -10.76 24.46 -15.60
CA MET A 202 -11.50 25.71 -15.42
C MET A 202 -12.62 25.79 -16.47
N PRO A 203 -13.88 25.99 -16.06
CA PRO A 203 -15.00 26.13 -16.98
C PRO A 203 -14.73 27.21 -18.05
N GLU A 204 -15.10 26.93 -19.30
CA GLU A 204 -14.68 27.75 -20.44
C GLU A 204 -15.28 29.17 -20.40
N ASP A 205 -16.43 29.33 -19.76
CA ASP A 205 -17.07 30.62 -19.46
C ASP A 205 -16.28 31.46 -18.44
N VAL A 206 -15.71 30.83 -17.41
CA VAL A 206 -14.85 31.50 -16.41
C VAL A 206 -13.51 31.88 -17.03
N LYS A 207 -12.96 31.02 -17.89
CA LYS A 207 -11.73 31.28 -18.64
C LYS A 207 -11.91 32.41 -19.66
N GLU A 208 -13.05 32.46 -20.35
CA GLU A 208 -13.41 33.56 -21.25
C GLU A 208 -13.62 34.87 -20.48
N PHE A 209 -14.22 34.82 -19.30
CA PHE A 209 -14.37 35.99 -18.43
C PHE A 209 -13.01 36.51 -17.93
N LEU A 210 -12.13 35.65 -17.41
CA LEU A 210 -10.81 36.05 -16.90
C LEU A 210 -9.87 36.54 -18.00
N SER A 211 -9.95 35.98 -19.21
CA SER A 211 -9.18 36.46 -20.36
C SER A 211 -9.63 37.86 -20.83
N LYS A 212 -10.93 38.21 -20.72
CA LYS A 212 -11.42 39.58 -20.96
C LYS A 212 -10.86 40.61 -19.98
N PHE A 213 -10.44 40.19 -18.79
CA PHE A 213 -9.80 41.04 -17.79
C PHE A 213 -8.26 40.94 -17.78
N ASN A 214 -7.66 40.22 -18.74
CA ASN A 214 -6.20 40.05 -18.87
C ASN A 214 -5.54 39.45 -17.61
N LEU A 215 -6.27 38.58 -16.88
CA LEU A 215 -5.86 37.95 -15.63
C LEU A 215 -5.32 36.52 -15.80
N LEU A 216 -5.19 36.05 -17.04
CA LEU A 216 -4.69 34.72 -17.45
C LEU A 216 -3.46 34.87 -18.35
#